data_AF-A0A645G9T8-F1
#
_entry.id   AF-A0A645G9T8-F1
#
_cell.length_a   1.000
_cell.length_b   1.000
_cell.length_c   1.000
_cell.angle_alpha   90.00
_cell.angle_beta   90.00
_cell.angle_gamma   90.00
#
_symmetry.space_group_name_H-M   'P 1'
#
loop_
_entity.id
_entity.type
_entity.pdbx_description
1 polymer ?
#
loop_
_entity_poly.entity_id
_entity_poly.type
_entity_poly.pdbx_seq_one_letter_code
_entity_poly.pdbx_strand_id
1 'polypeptide(L)' 'MATGNATASGAWPTSGHTIAADLTNYPIGTRIYIPYFDTVFTVEDSGGAVKGNVIDIFFDSYAEAISFGRRNLDAYVLN' A
#
# COMPACT_ATOMS: atom_id res chain seq x y z
N MET A 1 -1.51 13.32 12.42
CA MET A 1 -1.53 11.86 12.65
C MET A 1 -2.65 11.32 11.80
N ALA A 2 -2.34 10.54 10.77
CA ALA A 2 -3.34 9.86 9.97
C ALA A 2 -4.07 8.88 10.89
N THR A 3 -5.30 9.21 11.29
CA THR A 3 -6.16 8.36 12.11
C THR A 3 -6.76 7.25 11.26
N GLY A 4 -5.92 6.46 10.56
CA GLY A 4 -6.37 5.42 9.64
C GLY A 4 -7.42 4.52 10.30
N ASN A 5 -8.52 4.26 9.58
CA ASN A 5 -9.46 3.23 10.00
C ASN A 5 -8.80 1.85 9.86
N ALA A 6 -9.33 0.83 10.54
CA ALA A 6 -8.87 -0.54 10.36
C ALA A 6 -8.89 -0.90 8.86
N THR A 7 -7.80 -1.48 8.36
CA THR A 7 -7.70 -1.97 6.98
C THR A 7 -8.70 -3.10 6.74
N ALA A 8 -8.98 -3.47 5.48
CA ALA A 8 -9.87 -4.59 5.17
C ALA A 8 -9.44 -5.93 5.82
N SER A 9 -8.15 -6.09 6.16
CA SER A 9 -7.65 -7.25 6.92
C SER A 9 -7.89 -7.17 8.44
N GLY A 10 -8.32 -6.02 8.96
CA GLY A 10 -8.46 -5.74 10.39
C GLY A 10 -7.16 -5.26 11.06
N ALA A 11 -6.05 -5.15 10.32
CA ALA A 11 -4.80 -4.60 10.82
C ALA A 11 -4.86 -3.06 10.90
N TRP A 12 -4.16 -2.49 11.88
CA TRP A 12 -3.91 -1.06 11.93
C TRP A 12 -2.89 -0.70 10.86
N PRO A 13 -3.23 0.20 9.92
CA PRO A 13 -2.33 0.54 8.83
C PRO A 13 -1.05 1.17 9.39
N THR A 14 0.10 0.68 8.92
CA THR A 14 1.43 1.11 9.37
C THR A 14 2.25 1.61 8.19
N SER A 15 2.79 2.82 8.29
CA SER A 15 3.67 3.39 7.27
C SER A 15 4.91 2.52 7.08
N GLY A 16 5.30 2.30 5.82
CA GLY A 16 6.41 1.39 5.48
C GLY A 16 6.07 -0.10 5.52
N HIS A 17 4.81 -0.47 5.76
CA HIS A 17 4.36 -1.87 5.75
C HIS A 17 3.07 -2.06 4.97
N THR A 18 2.03 -1.31 5.31
CA THR A 18 0.67 -1.55 4.79
C THR A 18 0.46 -0.87 3.43
N ILE A 19 -0.05 -1.64 2.46
CA ILE A 19 -0.55 -1.13 1.17
C ILE A 19 -1.96 -1.64 0.87
N ALA A 20 -2.70 -0.88 0.07
CA ALA A 20 -3.93 -1.32 -0.55
C ALA A 20 -3.70 -1.66 -2.03
N ALA A 21 -4.32 -2.75 -2.51
CA ALA A 21 -4.21 -3.21 -3.88
C ALA A 21 -5.52 -3.85 -4.39
N ASP A 22 -5.57 -4.18 -5.67
CA ASP A 22 -6.65 -4.99 -6.25
C ASP A 22 -6.53 -6.45 -5.79
N LEU A 23 -7.37 -6.87 -4.85
CA LEU A 23 -7.33 -8.21 -4.27
C LEU A 23 -7.59 -9.35 -5.27
N THR A 24 -8.12 -9.04 -6.46
CA THR A 24 -8.28 -10.03 -7.53
C THR A 24 -6.93 -10.49 -8.07
N ASN A 25 -5.97 -9.56 -8.15
CA ASN A 25 -4.62 -9.81 -8.68
C ASN A 25 -3.59 -9.99 -7.56
N TYR A 26 -3.78 -9.30 -6.44
CA TYR A 26 -2.88 -9.29 -5.30
C TYR A 26 -3.65 -9.59 -4.01
N PRO A 27 -3.87 -10.88 -3.68
CA PRO A 27 -4.60 -11.27 -2.48
C PRO A 27 -3.98 -10.70 -1.20
N ILE A 28 -4.78 -10.56 -0.13
CA ILE A 28 -4.29 -10.14 1.20
C ILE A 28 -3.11 -11.02 1.61
N GLY A 29 -2.04 -10.40 2.12
CA GLY A 29 -0.78 -11.04 2.48
C GLY A 29 0.26 -11.06 1.35
N THR A 30 -0.10 -10.63 0.13
CA THR A 30 0.88 -10.47 -0.96
C THR A 30 1.98 -9.50 -0.54
N ARG A 31 3.24 -9.92 -0.72
CA ARG A 31 4.42 -9.10 -0.40
C ARG A 31 4.93 -8.45 -1.68
N ILE A 32 5.09 -7.13 -1.64
CA ILE A 32 5.52 -6.32 -2.78
C ILE A 32 6.76 -5.53 -2.38
N TYR A 33 7.87 -5.79 -3.06
CA TYR A 33 9.09 -5.00 -2.93
C TYR A 33 9.04 -3.77 -3.85
N ILE A 34 9.26 -2.58 -3.28
CA ILE A 34 9.31 -1.32 -4.03
C ILE A 34 10.71 -0.72 -3.85
N PRO A 35 11.60 -0.77 -4.87
CA PRO A 35 12.98 -0.31 -4.75
C PRO A 35 13.11 1.17 -4.37
N TYR A 36 12.13 2.00 -4.74
CA TYR A 36 12.12 3.41 -4.36
C TYR A 36 12.17 3.62 -2.84
N PHE A 37 11.52 2.73 -2.08
CA PHE A 37 11.52 2.74 -0.62
C PHE A 37 12.55 1.78 -0.01
N ASP A 38 13.25 1.00 -0.83
CA ASP A 38 14.11 -0.12 -0.39
C ASP A 38 13.41 -1.01 0.67
N THR A 39 12.10 -1.25 0.47
CA THR A 39 11.23 -1.85 1.48
C THR A 39 10.22 -2.81 0.84
N VAL A 40 9.83 -3.82 1.62
CA VAL A 40 8.76 -4.76 1.28
C VAL A 40 7.48 -4.36 2.01
N PHE A 41 6.42 -4.15 1.25
CA PHE A 41 5.09 -3.87 1.73
C PHE A 41 4.22 -5.12 1.68
N THR A 42 3.15 -5.14 2.48
CA THR A 42 2.16 -6.22 2.54
C THR A 42 0.79 -5.67 2.16
N VAL A 43 0.10 -6.36 1.25
CA VAL A 43 -1.29 -6.06 0.91
C VAL A 43 -2.18 -6.45 2.08
N GLU A 44 -2.71 -5.44 2.77
CA GLU A 44 -3.58 -5.61 3.95
C GLU A 44 -4.93 -4.91 3.78
N ASP A 45 -5.08 -4.14 2.70
CA ASP A 45 -6.30 -3.41 2.40
C ASP A 45 -6.67 -3.47 0.91
N SER A 46 -7.91 -3.06 0.61
CA SER A 46 -8.40 -2.88 -0.74
C SER A 46 -9.14 -1.55 -0.84
N GLY A 47 -8.97 -0.86 -1.97
CA GLY A 47 -9.71 0.36 -2.25
C GLY A 47 -10.56 0.19 -3.50
N GLY A 48 -11.80 0.69 -3.50
CA GLY A 48 -12.66 0.63 -4.69
C GLY A 48 -12.08 1.34 -5.94
N ALA A 49 -11.16 2.28 -5.72
CA ALA A 49 -10.42 3.00 -6.76
C ALA A 49 -9.07 2.35 -7.15
N VAL A 50 -8.63 1.33 -6.41
CA VAL A 50 -7.32 0.67 -6.56
C VAL A 50 -7.52 -0.60 -7.38
N LYS A 51 -7.49 -0.48 -8.71
CA LYS A 51 -7.74 -1.57 -9.66
C LYS A 51 -6.54 -1.80 -10.58
N GLY A 52 -6.27 -3.07 -10.93
CA GLY A 52 -5.13 -3.43 -11.77
C GLY A 52 -3.79 -3.15 -11.08
N ASN A 53 -2.86 -2.48 -11.77
CA ASN A 53 -1.50 -2.22 -11.29
C ASN A 53 -1.39 -0.93 -10.45
N VAL A 54 -2.49 -0.46 -9.85
CA VAL A 54 -2.49 0.67 -8.93
C VAL A 54 -2.27 0.13 -7.52
N ILE A 55 -1.34 0.74 -6.78
CA ILE A 55 -1.07 0.45 -5.37
C ILE A 55 -1.25 1.76 -4.60
N ASP A 56 -1.97 1.70 -3.48
CA ASP A 56 -2.09 2.82 -2.54
C ASP A 56 -1.21 2.54 -1.32
N ILE A 57 -0.29 3.46 -1.01
CA ILE A 57 0.68 3.29 0.07
C ILE A 57 0.22 4.10 1.27
N PHE A 58 0.13 3.45 2.43
CA PHE A 58 -0.22 4.13 3.65
C PHE A 58 0.95 4.99 4.15
N PHE A 59 0.65 6.23 4.50
CA PHE A 59 1.58 7.17 5.14
C PHE A 59 1.02 7.66 6.47
N ASP A 60 1.89 7.93 7.45
CA ASP A 60 1.50 8.36 8.80
C ASP A 60 0.92 9.79 8.83
N SER A 61 1.14 10.57 7.78
CA SER A 61 0.60 11.91 7.65
C SER A 61 0.12 12.26 6.24
N TYR A 62 -0.91 13.09 6.18
CA TYR A 62 -1.40 13.66 4.93
C TYR A 62 -0.33 14.50 4.21
N ALA A 63 0.52 15.20 4.98
CA ALA A 63 1.60 16.02 4.42
C ALA A 63 2.64 15.17 3.68
N GLU A 64 3.01 14.01 4.23
CA GLU A 64 3.90 13.06 3.56
C GLU A 64 3.25 12.47 2.30
N ALA A 65 1.98 12.09 2.36
CA ALA A 65 1.25 11.57 1.21
C ALA A 65 1.20 12.60 0.05
N ILE A 66 0.96 13.88 0.37
CA ILE A 66 0.96 14.97 -0.62
C ILE A 66 2.37 15.26 -1.16
N SER A 67 3.39 15.23 -0.29
CA SER A 67 4.79 15.43 -0.71
C SER A 67 5.28 14.30 -1.62
N PHE A 68 4.88 13.07 -1.33
CA PHE A 68 5.17 11.92 -2.18
C PHE A 68 4.43 12.03 -3.53
N GLY A 69 3.12 12.27 -3.50
CA GLY A 69 2.28 12.40 -4.69
C GLY A 69 2.10 11.08 -5.45
N ARG A 70 1.47 11.14 -6.63
CA ARG A 70 1.27 9.97 -7.50
C ARG A 70 2.50 9.75 -8.37
N ARG A 71 2.99 8.51 -8.42
CA ARG A 71 4.20 8.14 -9.17
C ARG A 71 4.02 6.79 -9.85
N ASN A 72 4.67 6.65 -11.01
CA ASN A 72 4.91 5.34 -11.61
C ASN A 72 6.25 4.84 -11.08
N LEU A 73 6.21 3.78 -10.29
CA LEU A 73 7.39 3.15 -9.69
C LEU A 73 7.42 1.68 -10.07
N ASP A 74 8.63 1.13 -10.14
CA ASP A 74 8.80 -0.31 -10.26
C ASP A 74 8.40 -0.99 -8.94
N ALA A 75 7.71 -2.12 -9.06
CA ALA A 75 7.27 -2.94 -7.94
C ALA A 75 7.36 -4.41 -8.32
N TYR A 76 7.80 -5.24 -7.38
CA TYR A 76 8.03 -6.66 -7.60
C TYR A 76 7.23 -7.48 -6.59
N VAL A 77 6.38 -8.37 -7.09
CA VAL A 77 5.71 -9.36 -6.23
C VAL A 77 6.73 -10.39 -5.79
N LEU A 78 6.80 -10.63 -4.49
CA LEU A 78 7.63 -11.67 -3.90
C LEU A 78 6.78 -12.93 -3.74
N ASN A 79 7.25 -14.03 -4.33
CA ASN A 79 6.65 -15.37 -4.20
C ASN A 79 7.20 -16.12 -2.98
#